data_AF-A0A520A5B6-F1
#
_entry.id   AF-A0A520A5B6-F1
#
_cell.length_a   1.000
_cell.length_b   1.000
_cell.length_c   1.000
_cell.angle_alpha   90.00
_cell.angle_beta   90.00
_cell.angle_gamma   90.00
#
_symmetry.space_group_name_H-M   'P 1'
#
loop_
_entity.id
_entity.type
_entity.pdbx_description
1 polymer ?
#
loop_
_entity_poly.entity_id
_entity_poly.type
_entity_poly.pdbx_seq_one_letter_code
_entity_poly.pdbx_strand_id
1 'polypeptide(L)'
;MERLLRLNQKSISFYKITIKFYPMRNYKYTLLSVIAVLSVAFFCISCVNEKHDDSTTTSENVQNEASFPYDLSNPIKHNMPQSLFEISGIVFNNGDPKQVYAIQDEDGDLFYLGFDDKDAKFTKFGGKGDYEDLVILKNQIIVLKSNGELHIFPLSDISKPEVTNVKKVKDILPKAEYEGLAADEETGKIYVLTKASKADDKNKATSIYAFSM
;
A
#
# COMPACT_ATOMS: atom_id res chain seq x y z
N MET A 1 33.05 -14.60 -13.48
CA MET A 1 31.73 -14.03 -13.82
C MET A 1 30.95 -13.50 -12.62
N GLU A 2 31.17 -14.00 -11.38
CA GLU A 2 30.49 -13.48 -10.18
C GLU A 2 30.90 -12.07 -9.72
N ARG A 3 32.04 -11.55 -10.18
CA ARG A 3 32.57 -10.25 -9.74
C ARG A 3 31.89 -9.04 -10.40
N LEU A 4 31.12 -9.24 -11.47
CA LEU A 4 30.43 -8.18 -12.21
C LEU A 4 29.00 -7.92 -11.72
N LEU A 5 28.38 -8.85 -10.97
CA LEU A 5 27.05 -8.65 -10.38
C LEU A 5 27.08 -7.85 -9.05
N ARG A 6 28.25 -7.69 -8.41
CA ARG A 6 28.41 -6.87 -7.19
C ARG A 6 28.62 -5.38 -7.47
N LEU A 7 28.76 -4.96 -8.73
CA LEU A 7 29.19 -3.61 -9.07
C LEU A 7 28.06 -2.57 -9.22
N ASN A 8 26.79 -2.94 -9.01
CA ASN A 8 25.67 -1.98 -9.10
C ASN A 8 24.75 -1.90 -7.88
N GLN A 9 25.21 -2.34 -6.71
CA GLN A 9 24.46 -2.26 -5.43
C GLN A 9 24.85 -1.02 -4.60
N LYS A 10 25.55 -0.04 -5.20
CA LYS A 10 26.24 1.05 -4.47
C LYS A 10 25.43 2.33 -4.21
N SER A 11 24.14 2.37 -4.54
CA SER A 11 23.31 3.54 -4.16
C SER A 11 21.83 3.20 -3.95
N ILE A 12 21.54 2.04 -3.37
CA ILE A 12 20.19 1.77 -2.91
C ILE A 12 20.09 2.31 -1.48
N SER A 13 19.53 3.52 -1.35
CA SER A 13 19.31 4.13 -0.04
C SER A 13 18.02 3.55 0.55
N PHE A 14 18.15 2.75 1.60
CA PHE A 14 17.01 2.17 2.30
C PHE A 14 16.54 3.12 3.40
N TYR A 15 15.26 3.48 3.36
CA TYR A 15 14.60 4.17 4.45
C TYR A 15 13.65 3.19 5.12
N LYS A 16 13.82 2.99 6.43
CA LYS A 16 12.90 2.21 7.25
C LYS A 16 11.90 3.17 7.87
N ILE A 17 10.63 3.03 7.51
CA ILE A 17 9.52 3.70 8.17
C ILE A 17 8.90 2.69 9.14
N THR A 18 8.78 3.06 10.41
CA THR A 18 8.19 2.20 11.44
C THR A 18 6.90 2.82 11.93
N ILE A 19 5.78 2.15 11.68
CA ILE A 19 4.47 2.55 12.16
C ILE A 19 4.22 1.78 13.46
N LYS A 20 4.11 2.52 14.58
CA LYS A 20 3.77 1.94 15.88
C LYS A 20 2.27 1.99 16.10
N PHE A 21 1.67 0.83 16.38
CA PHE A 21 0.28 0.77 16.77
C PHE A 21 0.17 0.93 18.28
N TYR A 22 -0.50 1.98 18.72
CA TYR A 22 -0.85 2.17 20.11
C TYR A 22 -2.27 1.64 20.33
N PRO A 23 -2.51 0.81 21.37
CA PRO A 23 -3.85 0.35 21.65
C PRO A 23 -4.76 1.56 21.88
N MET A 24 -5.90 1.61 21.19
CA MET A 24 -6.91 2.63 21.43
C MET A 24 -7.35 2.54 22.89
N ARG A 25 -6.99 3.54 23.69
CA ARG A 25 -7.42 3.64 25.08
C ARG A 25 -8.94 3.81 25.08
N ASN A 26 -9.67 2.88 25.71
CA ASN A 26 -11.13 2.89 25.81
C ASN A 26 -11.64 4.25 26.34
N TYR A 27 -12.07 5.13 25.42
CA TYR A 27 -12.42 6.52 25.71
C TYR A 27 -13.60 6.66 26.68
N LYS A 28 -14.49 5.66 26.73
CA LYS A 28 -15.69 5.65 27.58
C LYS A 28 -15.38 5.92 29.06
N TYR A 29 -14.30 5.35 29.59
CA TYR A 29 -13.94 5.50 31.01
C TYR A 29 -13.16 6.78 31.31
N THR A 30 -12.50 7.38 30.31
CA THR A 30 -11.76 8.64 30.49
C THR A 30 -12.71 9.85 30.39
N LEU A 31 -13.77 9.75 29.58
CA LEU A 31 -14.83 10.76 29.50
C LEU A 31 -15.65 10.85 30.81
N LEU A 32 -15.98 9.70 31.40
CA LEU A 32 -16.72 9.63 32.67
C LEU A 32 -15.94 10.25 33.84
N SER A 33 -14.62 10.09 33.89
CA SER A 33 -13.80 10.72 34.94
C SER A 33 -13.64 12.23 34.74
N VAL A 34 -13.59 12.72 33.50
CA VAL A 34 -13.45 14.16 33.19
C VAL A 34 -14.75 14.91 33.50
N ILE A 35 -15.92 14.33 33.18
CA ILE A 35 -17.23 14.92 33.48
C ILE A 35 -17.45 15.02 35.00
N ALA A 36 -17.01 14.01 35.77
CA ALA A 36 -17.12 14.01 37.23
C ALA A 36 -16.22 15.05 37.92
N VAL A 37 -15.10 15.45 37.29
CA VAL A 37 -14.20 16.47 37.84
C VAL A 37 -14.61 17.89 37.40
N LEU A 38 -15.15 18.05 36.18
CA LEU A 38 -15.68 19.33 35.70
C LEU A 38 -16.98 19.74 36.39
N SER A 39 -17.85 18.80 36.78
CA SER A 39 -19.08 19.11 37.52
C SER A 39 -18.83 19.65 38.93
N VAL A 40 -17.70 19.27 39.55
CA VAL A 40 -17.28 19.81 40.86
C VAL A 40 -16.71 21.22 40.74
N ALA A 41 -16.06 21.55 39.61
CA ALA A 41 -15.50 22.88 39.37
C ALA A 41 -16.57 23.95 39.03
N PHE A 42 -17.73 23.55 38.51
CA PHE A 42 -18.80 24.48 38.10
C PHE A 42 -19.69 24.99 39.25
N PHE A 43 -19.59 24.44 40.47
CA PHE A 43 -20.37 24.93 41.61
C PHE A 43 -19.70 26.08 42.39
N CYS A 44 -18.49 26.50 42.01
CA CYS A 44 -17.72 27.50 42.78
C CYS A 44 -17.48 28.85 42.07
N ILE A 45 -18.04 29.13 40.90
CA ILE A 45 -17.86 30.45 40.25
C ILE A 45 -19.21 30.97 39.74
N SER A 46 -19.96 31.61 40.64
CA SER A 46 -21.06 32.49 40.25
C SER A 46 -20.53 33.90 39.94
N CYS A 47 -20.88 34.38 38.74
CA CYS A 47 -21.06 35.77 38.32
C CYS A 47 -19.85 36.73 38.33
N VAL A 48 -19.33 37.02 37.12
CA VAL A 48 -19.17 38.40 36.62
C VAL A 48 -19.40 38.37 35.10
N ASN A 49 -20.31 39.22 34.63
CA ASN A 49 -20.74 39.37 33.25
C ASN A 49 -20.11 40.66 32.70
N GLU A 50 -19.35 40.57 31.60
CA GLU A 50 -18.98 41.75 30.82
C GLU A 50 -19.12 41.44 29.33
N LYS A 51 -19.96 42.25 28.67
CA LYS A 51 -20.21 42.21 27.23
C LYS A 51 -19.01 42.79 26.51
N HIS A 52 -18.52 42.09 25.49
CA HIS A 52 -17.76 42.72 24.42
C HIS A 52 -18.28 42.19 23.09
N ASP A 53 -18.95 43.07 22.34
CA ASP A 53 -19.19 42.92 20.90
C ASP A 53 -17.84 43.16 20.21
N ASP A 54 -17.43 42.26 19.33
CA ASP A 54 -16.61 42.63 18.18
C ASP A 54 -16.97 41.73 17.00
N SER A 55 -17.45 42.38 15.95
CA SER A 55 -17.86 41.80 14.68
C SER A 55 -16.69 41.91 13.72
N THR A 56 -16.06 40.79 13.40
CA THR A 56 -15.21 40.68 12.21
C THR A 56 -15.48 39.33 11.57
N THR A 57 -16.47 39.30 10.68
CA THR A 57 -16.71 38.18 9.76
C THR A 57 -15.83 38.36 8.54
N THR A 58 -14.63 37.78 8.58
CA THR A 58 -13.85 37.48 7.37
C THR A 58 -13.97 35.99 7.13
N SER A 59 -15.01 35.60 6.37
CA SER A 59 -15.17 34.23 5.89
C SER A 59 -14.23 34.00 4.72
N GLU A 60 -12.98 33.65 5.01
CA GLU A 60 -12.13 32.94 4.05
C GLU A 60 -12.49 31.46 4.12
N ASN A 61 -13.48 31.06 3.32
CA ASN A 61 -13.84 29.67 3.12
C ASN A 61 -13.01 29.11 1.96
N VAL A 62 -11.78 28.65 2.25
CA VAL A 62 -11.02 27.81 1.33
C VAL A 62 -11.16 26.37 1.80
N GLN A 63 -12.34 25.78 1.56
CA GLN A 63 -12.49 24.33 1.53
C GLN A 63 -12.22 23.86 0.09
N ASN A 64 -10.95 23.64 -0.22
CA ASN A 64 -10.58 22.69 -1.27
C ASN A 64 -10.47 21.32 -0.59
N GLU A 65 -11.60 20.80 -0.12
CA GLU A 65 -11.73 19.38 0.19
C GLU A 65 -11.71 18.67 -1.17
N ALA A 66 -10.61 17.98 -1.46
CA ALA A 66 -10.53 17.15 -2.66
C ALA A 66 -11.71 16.16 -2.63
N SER A 67 -12.65 16.31 -3.57
CA SER A 67 -13.77 15.40 -3.73
C SER A 67 -13.22 13.99 -3.91
N PHE A 68 -13.60 13.10 -3.00
CA PHE A 68 -13.25 11.68 -3.11
C PHE A 68 -13.88 11.12 -4.40
N PRO A 69 -13.09 10.60 -5.35
CA PRO A 69 -13.58 10.32 -6.70
C PRO A 69 -14.42 9.03 -6.81
N TYR A 70 -14.60 8.31 -5.71
CA TYR A 70 -15.33 7.04 -5.68
C TYR A 70 -16.67 7.18 -4.95
N ASP A 71 -17.73 6.61 -5.55
CA ASP A 71 -19.01 6.42 -4.88
C ASP A 71 -18.98 5.16 -4.02
N LEU A 72 -18.64 5.35 -2.75
CA LEU A 72 -18.64 4.26 -1.76
C LEU A 72 -20.04 3.78 -1.38
N SER A 73 -21.09 4.53 -1.72
CA SER A 73 -22.49 4.17 -1.41
C SER A 73 -23.06 3.20 -2.46
N ASN A 74 -22.58 3.27 -3.70
CA ASN A 74 -23.02 2.42 -4.81
C ASN A 74 -21.84 1.67 -5.46
N PRO A 75 -21.28 0.66 -4.78
CA PRO A 75 -20.15 -0.10 -5.33
C PRO A 75 -20.56 -0.93 -6.55
N ILE A 76 -19.72 -0.91 -7.58
CA ILE A 76 -19.84 -1.80 -8.74
C ILE A 76 -19.15 -3.12 -8.41
N LYS A 77 -19.81 -4.25 -8.69
CA LYS A 77 -19.28 -5.60 -8.48
C LYS A 77 -18.90 -6.22 -9.82
N HIS A 78 -17.66 -6.66 -9.94
CA HIS A 78 -17.17 -7.43 -11.08
C HIS A 78 -16.83 -8.85 -10.61
N ASN A 79 -17.37 -9.86 -11.28
CA ASN A 79 -17.03 -11.24 -10.99
C ASN A 79 -15.74 -11.59 -11.74
N MET A 80 -14.73 -12.03 -10.99
CA MET A 80 -13.45 -12.43 -11.56
C MET A 80 -13.50 -13.90 -12.01
N PRO A 81 -12.73 -14.29 -13.03
CA PRO A 81 -12.65 -15.68 -13.48
C PRO A 81 -12.01 -16.57 -12.41
N GLN A 82 -12.27 -17.88 -12.47
CA GLN A 82 -11.79 -18.85 -11.48
C GLN A 82 -10.25 -18.89 -11.35
N SER A 83 -9.52 -18.53 -12.41
CA SER A 83 -8.05 -18.40 -12.38
C SER A 83 -7.55 -17.28 -11.46
N LEU A 84 -8.43 -16.37 -11.06
CA LEU A 84 -8.20 -15.26 -10.13
C LEU A 84 -9.06 -15.42 -8.87
N PHE A 85 -9.22 -16.66 -8.39
CA PHE A 85 -9.96 -16.93 -7.15
C PHE A 85 -9.26 -16.35 -5.92
N GLU A 86 -7.92 -16.40 -5.91
CA GLU A 86 -7.04 -15.91 -4.82
C GLU A 86 -6.15 -14.78 -5.33
N ILE A 87 -6.77 -13.63 -5.65
CA ILE A 87 -6.03 -12.41 -6.03
C ILE A 87 -5.23 -11.91 -4.84
N SER A 88 -3.92 -11.78 -5.01
CA SER A 88 -3.02 -11.20 -4.01
C SER A 88 -2.65 -9.74 -4.33
N GLY A 89 -2.51 -9.39 -5.61
CA GLY A 89 -2.19 -8.02 -6.02
C GLY A 89 -2.94 -7.55 -7.26
N ILE A 90 -3.22 -6.24 -7.32
CA ILE A 90 -3.74 -5.56 -8.51
C ILE A 90 -3.04 -4.22 -8.76
N VAL A 91 -2.93 -3.83 -10.03
CA VAL A 91 -2.43 -2.51 -10.42
C VAL A 91 -3.08 -2.02 -11.71
N PHE A 92 -3.25 -0.70 -11.82
CA PHE A 92 -3.67 -0.03 -13.05
C PHE A 92 -2.47 0.68 -13.67
N ASN A 93 -2.29 0.53 -14.97
CA ASN A 93 -1.23 1.24 -15.68
C ASN A 93 -1.59 2.72 -15.82
N ASN A 94 -0.82 3.61 -15.18
CA ASN A 94 -1.07 5.06 -15.13
C ASN A 94 -2.50 5.42 -14.69
N GLY A 95 -3.11 4.59 -13.83
CA GLY A 95 -4.47 4.79 -13.35
C GLY A 95 -5.57 4.59 -14.41
N ASP A 96 -5.27 4.03 -15.59
CA ASP A 96 -6.31 3.72 -16.59
C ASP A 96 -7.20 2.56 -16.09
N PRO A 97 -8.48 2.79 -15.78
CA PRO A 97 -9.36 1.77 -15.22
C PRO A 97 -9.84 0.75 -16.26
N LYS A 98 -9.51 0.93 -17.56
CA LYS A 98 -9.96 0.02 -18.63
C LYS A 98 -9.29 -1.35 -18.58
N GLN A 99 -8.12 -1.45 -17.94
CA GLN A 99 -7.37 -2.68 -17.84
C GLN A 99 -6.74 -2.78 -16.47
N VAL A 100 -7.08 -3.85 -15.76
CA VAL A 100 -6.44 -4.23 -14.52
C VAL A 100 -5.38 -5.29 -14.80
N TYR A 101 -4.25 -5.16 -14.14
CA TYR A 101 -3.23 -6.20 -14.05
C TYR A 101 -3.34 -6.85 -12.70
N ALA A 102 -3.37 -8.16 -12.66
CA ALA A 102 -3.58 -8.92 -11.44
C ALA A 102 -2.63 -10.11 -11.38
N ILE A 103 -2.28 -10.52 -10.16
CA ILE A 103 -1.65 -11.80 -9.89
C ILE A 103 -2.50 -12.55 -8.88
N GLN A 104 -2.28 -13.84 -8.83
CA GLN A 104 -2.75 -14.70 -7.75
C GLN A 104 -1.55 -15.17 -6.91
N ASP A 105 -1.82 -15.75 -5.74
CA ASP A 105 -0.82 -16.08 -4.73
C ASP A 105 0.10 -17.26 -5.07
N GLU A 106 -0.43 -18.37 -5.60
CA GLU A 106 0.27 -19.62 -5.82
C GLU A 106 1.00 -19.78 -7.17
N ASP A 107 0.51 -19.22 -8.28
CA ASP A 107 1.10 -19.34 -9.62
C ASP A 107 1.75 -18.05 -10.09
N GLY A 108 2.94 -18.18 -10.66
CA GLY A 108 3.68 -17.07 -11.25
C GLY A 108 3.13 -16.66 -12.61
N ASP A 109 1.85 -16.30 -12.67
CA ASP A 109 1.15 -15.82 -13.85
C ASP A 109 0.63 -14.39 -13.62
N LEU A 110 0.89 -13.49 -14.57
CA LEU A 110 0.38 -12.12 -14.57
C LEU A 110 -0.83 -12.07 -15.50
N PHE A 111 -1.99 -11.81 -14.92
CA PHE A 111 -3.24 -11.62 -15.64
C PHE A 111 -3.43 -10.17 -16.06
N TYR A 112 -4.09 -9.98 -17.19
CA TYR A 112 -4.54 -8.66 -17.67
C TYR A 112 -5.92 -8.80 -18.30
N LEU A 113 -6.84 -7.93 -17.88
CA LEU A 113 -8.24 -7.99 -18.29
C LEU A 113 -8.92 -6.62 -18.14
N GLY A 114 -9.89 -6.36 -19.00
CA GLY A 114 -10.94 -5.38 -18.73
C GLY A 114 -12.01 -5.97 -17.82
N PHE A 115 -12.76 -5.11 -17.12
CA PHE A 115 -13.81 -5.54 -16.20
C PHE A 115 -15.01 -6.24 -16.85
N ASP A 116 -15.17 -6.06 -18.17
CA ASP A 116 -16.22 -6.70 -18.98
C ASP A 116 -15.72 -7.93 -19.76
N ASP A 117 -14.43 -8.27 -19.63
CA ASP A 117 -13.86 -9.43 -20.31
C ASP A 117 -14.39 -10.73 -19.70
N LYS A 118 -14.77 -11.69 -20.55
CA LYS A 118 -15.26 -13.00 -20.11
C LYS A 118 -14.14 -13.92 -19.61
N ASP A 119 -12.95 -13.77 -20.18
CA ASP A 119 -11.78 -14.59 -19.90
C ASP A 119 -10.59 -13.68 -19.58
N ALA A 120 -9.83 -13.99 -18.51
CA ALA A 120 -8.58 -13.31 -18.23
C ALA A 120 -7.45 -13.90 -19.11
N LYS A 121 -6.74 -13.02 -19.82
CA LYS A 121 -5.49 -13.39 -20.47
C LYS A 121 -4.36 -13.32 -19.44
N PHE A 122 -3.31 -14.10 -19.66
CA PHE A 122 -2.14 -14.08 -18.78
C PHE A 122 -0.84 -14.29 -19.54
N THR A 123 0.26 -13.89 -18.90
CA THR A 123 1.62 -14.28 -19.26
C THR A 123 2.30 -14.94 -18.06
N LYS A 124 3.04 -16.02 -18.29
CA LYS A 124 3.80 -16.67 -17.23
C LYS A 124 5.10 -15.91 -16.95
N PHE A 125 5.39 -15.61 -15.68
CA PHE A 125 6.65 -15.00 -15.24
C PHE A 125 7.40 -15.85 -14.20
N GLY A 126 6.75 -16.88 -13.64
CA GLY A 126 7.31 -17.68 -12.56
C GLY A 126 6.64 -19.04 -12.42
N GLY A 127 7.27 -19.88 -11.59
CA GLY A 127 6.66 -21.13 -11.15
C GLY A 127 5.77 -20.92 -9.92
N LYS A 128 5.44 -22.01 -9.24
CA LYS A 128 4.71 -21.98 -7.98
C LYS A 128 5.42 -21.12 -6.92
N GLY A 129 4.64 -20.38 -6.15
CA GLY A 129 5.13 -19.37 -5.23
C GLY A 129 4.11 -18.97 -4.19
N ASP A 130 4.41 -17.84 -3.58
CA ASP A 130 3.59 -17.15 -2.59
C ASP A 130 3.81 -15.67 -2.91
N TYR A 131 3.07 -15.21 -3.92
CA TYR A 131 3.18 -13.89 -4.50
C TYR A 131 2.15 -12.99 -3.86
N GLU A 132 2.57 -11.82 -3.43
CA GLU A 132 1.79 -11.03 -2.46
C GLU A 132 1.24 -9.75 -3.06
N ASP A 133 1.98 -9.12 -3.99
CA ASP A 133 1.55 -7.87 -4.60
C ASP A 133 2.33 -7.59 -5.90
N LEU A 134 1.88 -6.60 -6.69
CA LEU A 134 2.59 -6.10 -7.86
C LEU A 134 2.44 -4.59 -8.06
N VAL A 135 3.42 -4.01 -8.73
CA VAL A 135 3.39 -2.61 -9.16
C VAL A 135 3.89 -2.49 -10.59
N ILE A 136 3.53 -1.37 -11.23
CA ILE A 136 4.13 -0.90 -12.47
C ILE A 136 5.00 0.29 -12.11
N LEU A 137 6.26 0.25 -12.53
CA LEU A 137 7.19 1.37 -12.39
C LEU A 137 8.02 1.51 -13.65
N LYS A 138 7.99 2.67 -14.32
CA LYS A 138 8.77 2.95 -15.54
C LYS A 138 8.66 1.84 -16.61
N ASN A 139 7.42 1.44 -16.93
CA ASN A 139 7.08 0.35 -17.87
C ASN A 139 7.62 -1.04 -17.50
N GLN A 140 7.98 -1.26 -16.23
CA GLN A 140 8.36 -2.56 -15.70
C GLN A 140 7.29 -3.05 -14.74
N ILE A 141 6.89 -4.31 -14.89
CA ILE A 141 6.15 -5.02 -13.85
C ILE A 141 7.15 -5.45 -12.78
N ILE A 142 6.79 -5.25 -11.52
CA ILE A 142 7.53 -5.72 -10.36
C ILE A 142 6.56 -6.49 -9.49
N VAL A 143 6.80 -7.80 -9.32
CA VAL A 143 6.00 -8.68 -8.47
C VAL A 143 6.78 -9.00 -7.19
N LEU A 144 6.12 -8.87 -6.05
CA LEU A 144 6.64 -9.22 -4.73
C LEU A 144 6.31 -10.68 -4.40
N LYS A 145 7.32 -11.43 -3.98
CA LYS A 145 7.14 -12.71 -3.29
C LYS A 145 7.20 -12.50 -1.77
N SER A 146 6.50 -13.30 -0.98
CA SER A 146 6.38 -13.15 0.48
C SER A 146 7.71 -13.14 1.23
N ASN A 147 8.76 -13.76 0.68
CA ASN A 147 10.11 -13.72 1.24
C ASN A 147 10.93 -12.45 0.89
N GLY A 148 10.33 -11.48 0.20
CA GLY A 148 10.97 -10.23 -0.21
C GLY A 148 11.75 -10.30 -1.53
N GLU A 149 11.70 -11.42 -2.26
CA GLU A 149 12.22 -11.52 -3.62
C GLU A 149 11.34 -10.75 -4.60
N LEU A 150 11.96 -9.97 -5.49
CA LEU A 150 11.25 -9.22 -6.53
C LEU A 150 11.49 -9.85 -7.89
N HIS A 151 10.41 -10.08 -8.62
CA HIS A 151 10.43 -10.54 -10.02
C HIS A 151 10.12 -9.35 -10.92
N ILE A 152 11.03 -9.01 -11.83
CA ILE A 152 10.97 -7.79 -12.62
C ILE A 152 11.03 -8.13 -14.11
N PHE A 153 10.09 -7.58 -14.89
CA PHE A 153 10.05 -7.77 -16.34
C PHE A 153 9.32 -6.63 -17.06
N PRO A 154 9.54 -6.45 -18.38
CA PRO A 154 8.91 -5.38 -19.13
C PRO A 154 7.41 -5.57 -19.26
N LEU A 155 6.63 -4.49 -19.12
CA LEU A 155 5.20 -4.48 -19.40
C LEU A 155 4.89 -4.90 -20.86
N SER A 156 5.82 -4.67 -21.79
CA SER A 156 5.66 -5.09 -23.19
C SER A 156 5.60 -6.61 -23.38
N ASP A 157 6.01 -7.41 -22.38
CA ASP A 157 6.06 -8.86 -22.49
C ASP A 157 4.69 -9.53 -22.18
N ILE A 158 3.68 -8.80 -21.73
CA ILE A 158 2.35 -9.34 -21.38
C ILE A 158 1.63 -10.05 -22.54
N SER A 159 1.97 -9.72 -23.79
CA SER A 159 1.38 -10.36 -24.96
C SER A 159 2.00 -11.71 -25.29
N LYS A 160 3.08 -12.11 -24.59
CA LYS A 160 3.75 -13.40 -24.78
C LYS A 160 3.13 -14.46 -23.88
N PRO A 161 3.15 -15.74 -24.26
CA PRO A 161 2.72 -16.82 -23.36
C PRO A 161 3.57 -16.90 -22.08
N GLU A 162 4.86 -16.60 -22.19
CA GLU A 162 5.82 -16.58 -21.08
C GLU A 162 6.85 -15.46 -21.29
N VAL A 163 7.20 -14.80 -20.19
CA VAL A 163 8.21 -13.74 -20.15
C VAL A 163 9.59 -14.36 -20.33
N THR A 164 10.36 -13.79 -21.26
CA THR A 164 11.64 -14.40 -21.67
C THR A 164 12.74 -14.21 -20.61
N ASN A 165 12.80 -13.05 -19.96
CA ASN A 165 13.90 -12.67 -19.08
C ASN A 165 13.38 -12.01 -17.80
N VAL A 166 12.92 -12.83 -16.85
CA VAL A 166 12.49 -12.33 -15.54
C VAL A 166 13.71 -12.11 -14.65
N LYS A 167 13.99 -10.85 -14.32
CA LYS A 167 15.07 -10.49 -13.41
C LYS A 167 14.59 -10.70 -11.97
N LYS A 168 15.30 -11.56 -11.24
CA LYS A 168 15.05 -11.82 -9.82
C LYS A 168 16.02 -11.04 -8.95
N VAL A 169 15.49 -10.23 -8.04
CA VAL A 169 16.28 -9.47 -7.07
C VAL A 169 16.02 -10.05 -5.69
N LYS A 170 17.08 -10.51 -5.03
CA LYS A 170 17.04 -11.16 -3.71
C LYS A 170 17.96 -10.41 -2.75
N ASP A 171 17.79 -10.68 -1.46
CA ASP A 171 18.68 -10.23 -0.39
C ASP A 171 18.84 -8.70 -0.29
N ILE A 172 17.89 -7.94 -0.86
CA ILE A 172 17.81 -6.49 -0.71
C ILE A 172 16.98 -6.08 0.51
N LEU A 173 16.10 -6.96 0.97
CA LEU A 173 15.27 -6.78 2.17
C LEU A 173 15.77 -7.70 3.29
N PRO A 174 15.62 -7.31 4.57
CA PRO A 174 15.86 -8.21 5.69
C PRO A 174 15.01 -9.48 5.62
N LYS A 175 15.42 -10.54 6.34
CA LYS A 175 14.59 -11.75 6.41
C LYS A 175 13.31 -11.48 7.19
N ALA A 176 12.17 -11.54 6.50
CA ALA A 176 10.82 -11.39 7.04
C ALA A 176 9.79 -11.97 6.06
N GLU A 177 8.52 -11.91 6.43
CA GLU A 177 7.39 -12.07 5.52
C GLU A 177 6.85 -10.69 5.13
N TYR A 178 6.57 -10.51 3.85
CA TYR A 178 6.15 -9.26 3.23
C TYR A 178 4.80 -9.45 2.54
N GLU A 179 3.94 -8.43 2.55
CA GLU A 179 2.55 -8.56 2.04
C GLU A 179 2.08 -7.39 1.17
N GLY A 180 2.90 -6.37 0.96
CA GLY A 180 2.46 -5.19 0.23
C GLY A 180 3.58 -4.50 -0.52
N LEU A 181 3.27 -4.01 -1.70
CA LEU A 181 4.18 -3.33 -2.61
C LEU A 181 3.52 -2.06 -3.14
N ALA A 182 4.22 -0.94 -3.04
CA ALA A 182 3.77 0.31 -3.67
C ALA A 182 4.92 0.94 -4.44
N ALA A 183 4.59 1.58 -5.56
CA ALA A 183 5.54 2.34 -6.35
C ALA A 183 5.07 3.79 -6.46
N ASP A 184 6.02 4.70 -6.40
CA ASP A 184 5.85 6.10 -6.72
C ASP A 184 6.59 6.37 -8.03
N GLU A 185 5.82 6.56 -9.11
CA GLU A 185 6.34 6.83 -10.46
C GLU A 185 7.09 8.17 -10.54
N GLU A 186 6.70 9.17 -9.75
CA GLU A 186 7.34 10.49 -9.76
C GLU A 186 8.74 10.43 -9.17
N THR A 187 8.88 9.75 -8.01
CA THR A 187 10.18 9.66 -7.33
C THR A 187 10.98 8.41 -7.70
N GLY A 188 10.37 7.45 -8.41
CA GLY A 188 10.98 6.15 -8.71
C GLY A 188 11.24 5.30 -7.47
N LYS A 189 10.49 5.52 -6.38
CA LYS A 189 10.62 4.78 -5.13
C LYS A 189 9.67 3.59 -5.11
N ILE A 190 10.15 2.52 -4.50
CA ILE A 190 9.38 1.33 -4.18
C ILE A 190 9.32 1.21 -2.67
N TYR A 191 8.15 0.85 -2.16
CA TYR A 191 7.85 0.64 -0.76
C TYR A 191 7.38 -0.79 -0.57
N VAL A 192 7.94 -1.48 0.43
CA VAL A 192 7.59 -2.88 0.74
C VAL A 192 7.14 -2.98 2.19
N LEU A 193 5.92 -3.46 2.39
CA LEU A 193 5.28 -3.62 3.69
C LEU A 193 5.61 -4.98 4.30
N THR A 194 6.05 -4.98 5.55
CA THR A 194 6.33 -6.21 6.31
C THR A 194 5.04 -6.73 6.95
N LYS A 195 4.69 -7.98 6.67
CA LYS A 195 3.61 -8.70 7.35
C LYS A 195 4.04 -9.13 8.74
N ALA A 196 5.17 -9.85 8.79
CA ALA A 196 5.65 -10.47 10.01
C ALA A 196 7.17 -10.52 10.06
N SER A 197 7.74 -10.12 11.19
CA SER A 197 9.15 -10.34 11.49
C SER A 197 9.40 -10.32 12.99
N LYS A 198 10.43 -11.05 13.45
CA LYS A 198 10.82 -11.06 14.87
C LYS A 198 11.07 -9.66 15.43
N ALA A 199 11.61 -8.76 14.60
CA ALA A 199 11.89 -7.39 15.01
C ALA A 199 10.59 -6.58 15.19
N ASP A 200 9.64 -6.75 14.28
CA ASP A 200 8.36 -6.05 14.28
C ASP A 200 7.45 -6.55 15.42
N ASP A 201 7.41 -7.87 15.64
CA ASP A 201 6.70 -8.50 16.75
C ASP A 201 7.16 -7.97 18.11
N LYS A 202 8.50 -7.93 18.31
CA LYS A 202 9.11 -7.44 19.55
C LYS A 202 8.77 -5.96 19.79
N ASN A 203 8.71 -5.17 18.73
CA ASN A 203 8.49 -3.74 18.80
C ASN A 203 7.01 -3.33 18.70
N LYS A 204 6.10 -4.29 18.49
CA LYS A 204 4.67 -4.05 18.23
C LYS A 204 4.47 -3.00 17.13
N ALA A 205 5.18 -3.18 16.03
CA ALA A 205 5.21 -2.23 14.94
C ALA A 205 5.22 -2.96 13.60
N THR A 206 4.87 -2.27 12.54
CA THR A 206 5.04 -2.75 11.16
C THR A 206 6.07 -1.87 10.45
N SER A 207 7.02 -2.53 9.80
CA SER A 207 8.07 -1.88 9.03
C SER A 207 7.70 -1.75 7.55
N ILE A 208 7.96 -0.58 6.99
CA ILE A 208 8.00 -0.36 5.55
C ILE A 208 9.44 -0.07 5.15
N TYR A 209 9.91 -0.75 4.11
CA TYR A 209 11.21 -0.49 3.50
C TYR A 209 11.02 0.27 2.20
N ALA A 210 11.71 1.40 2.06
CA ALA A 210 11.68 2.19 0.83
C ALA A 210 13.05 2.20 0.16
N PHE A 211 13.09 2.01 -1.15
CA PHE A 211 14.32 2.09 -1.95
C PHE A 211 14.03 2.51 -3.39
N SER A 212 15.06 2.91 -4.13
CA SER A 212 14.96 3.26 -5.55
C SER A 212 15.57 2.15 -6.41
N MET A 213 15.03 1.99 -7.64
CA MET A 213 15.58 1.11 -8.68
C MET A 213 16.25 1.89 -9.81
#